data_AF-A0A2V7JSZ3-F1
#
_entry.id   AF-A0A2V7JSZ3-F1
#
_cell.length_a   1.000
_cell.length_b   1.000
_cell.length_c   1.000
_cell.angle_alpha   90.00
_cell.angle_beta   90.00
_cell.angle_gamma   90.00
#
_symmetry.space_group_name_H-M   'P 1'
#
loop_
_entity.id
_entity.type
_entity.pdbx_description
1 polymer ?
#
loop_
_entity_poly.entity_id
_entity_poly.type
_entity_poly.pdbx_seq_one_letter_code
_entity_poly.pdbx_strand_id
1 'polypeptide(L)'
;MRIVPFRAGARRSPSWAWISTSWHTATVLDAAIELLPSTRRPIASRTRLRVHLGTAEVLARVAQTPTIVPGERGLTRLTLEVPLVARGGDRFVLRSFSPVTTIGGGVVLDPFPPPRSRLRRRGIDAGQTLPARLSAFVVETGLTGISTETLAVRLGAPPGHVTAVIAEAGRDLLSSGGTVVQRKALTTEVTRLADVLRRHHEEHPLDPGMSLQALRAAVGAPTSPVVIDAVLQEGTRTGGAFEVAGSVARLSGWRPAFDARATDVQQ
;
A
#
# COMPACT_ATOMS: atom_id res chain seq x y z
N MET A 1 -23.86 26.24 2.26
CA MET A 1 -22.62 25.62 2.79
C MET A 1 -21.49 25.90 1.79
N ARG A 2 -20.67 26.93 2.04
CA ARG A 2 -19.62 27.41 1.13
C ARG A 2 -18.27 26.85 1.59
N ILE A 3 -17.63 26.01 0.79
CA ILE A 3 -16.23 25.61 0.99
C ILE A 3 -15.37 26.64 0.26
N VAL A 4 -14.53 27.35 1.01
CA VAL A 4 -13.62 28.40 0.53
C VAL A 4 -12.30 27.77 0.08
N PRO A 5 -11.66 28.21 -1.02
CA PRO A 5 -10.41 27.62 -1.48
C PRO A 5 -9.27 27.84 -0.47
N PHE A 6 -8.52 26.79 -0.19
CA PHE A 6 -7.38 26.77 0.74
C PHE A 6 -6.23 27.62 0.18
N ARG A 7 -5.96 28.78 0.81
CA ARG A 7 -4.72 29.54 0.63
C ARG A 7 -3.70 29.10 1.69
N ALA A 8 -2.52 28.68 1.25
CA ALA A 8 -1.39 28.39 2.12
C ALA A 8 -0.86 29.70 2.74
N GLY A 9 -0.94 29.82 4.06
CA GLY A 9 -0.31 30.91 4.80
C GLY A 9 -0.92 31.16 6.19
N ALA A 10 -0.07 30.98 7.21
CA ALA A 10 -0.22 31.40 8.61
C ALA A 10 -1.06 30.52 9.56
N ARG A 11 -0.37 30.13 10.65
CA ARG A 11 -0.89 29.46 11.86
C ARG A 11 -1.98 30.31 12.51
N ARG A 12 -3.15 29.71 12.74
CA ARG A 12 -4.05 29.92 13.89
C ARG A 12 -5.15 28.85 13.84
N SER A 13 -5.20 28.00 14.88
CA SER A 13 -6.18 26.94 15.04
C SER A 13 -7.61 27.48 15.16
N PRO A 14 -8.58 26.82 14.52
CA PRO A 14 -9.90 26.64 15.10
C PRO A 14 -10.21 25.15 15.28
N SER A 15 -10.75 24.83 16.45
CA SER A 15 -11.24 23.53 16.89
C SER A 15 -12.31 22.95 15.97
N TRP A 16 -11.89 22.09 15.05
CA TRP A 16 -12.68 20.99 14.53
C TRP A 16 -11.81 19.73 14.65
N ALA A 17 -12.01 18.95 15.70
CA ALA A 17 -11.70 17.53 15.63
C ALA A 17 -12.77 16.94 14.68
N TRP A 18 -12.54 16.13 13.65
CA TRP A 18 -11.68 14.96 13.51
C TRP A 18 -11.50 14.68 12.00
N ILE A 19 -10.68 15.42 11.25
CA ILE A 19 -10.21 14.88 9.96
C ILE A 19 -8.99 14.05 10.34
N SER A 20 -9.16 12.73 10.32
CA SER A 20 -8.02 11.82 10.44
C SER A 20 -6.95 12.26 9.45
N THR A 21 -5.68 12.18 9.85
CA THR A 21 -4.51 12.56 9.04
C THR A 21 -4.44 11.80 7.71
N SER A 22 -5.34 10.84 7.46
CA SER A 22 -5.39 9.99 6.29
C SER A 22 -6.07 10.60 5.07
N TRP A 23 -6.82 11.70 5.23
CA TRP A 23 -7.38 12.44 4.09
C TRP A 23 -6.33 13.37 3.49
N HIS A 24 -6.02 13.15 2.21
CA HIS A 24 -5.05 13.95 1.47
C HIS A 24 -5.60 14.34 0.11
N THR A 25 -5.08 15.44 -0.43
CA THR A 25 -5.32 15.77 -1.83
C THR A 25 -4.50 14.86 -2.73
N ALA A 26 -5.11 14.32 -3.77
CA ALA A 26 -4.48 13.53 -4.81
C ALA A 26 -4.37 14.34 -6.11
N THR A 27 -3.28 14.12 -6.84
CA THR A 27 -3.10 14.58 -8.23
C THR A 27 -3.18 13.43 -9.23
N VAL A 28 -3.29 12.19 -8.75
CA VAL A 28 -3.36 10.99 -9.57
C VAL A 28 -4.39 10.05 -8.97
N LEU A 29 -5.33 9.57 -9.78
CA LEU A 29 -6.36 8.61 -9.37
C LEU A 29 -6.35 7.42 -10.33
N ASP A 30 -6.47 6.20 -9.81
CA ASP A 30 -6.88 5.07 -10.65
C ASP A 30 -8.41 4.97 -10.62
N ALA A 31 -9.03 4.80 -11.78
CA ALA A 31 -10.47 4.85 -11.95
C ALA A 31 -10.96 3.84 -12.99
N ALA A 32 -12.20 3.39 -12.80
CA ALA A 32 -12.98 2.73 -13.84
C ALA A 32 -13.92 3.77 -14.45
N ILE A 33 -13.96 3.85 -15.77
CA ILE A 33 -14.78 4.81 -16.50
C ILE A 33 -15.69 4.11 -17.50
N GLU A 34 -16.80 4.78 -17.82
CA GLU A 34 -17.77 4.36 -18.80
C GLU A 34 -18.10 5.56 -19.70
N LEU A 35 -18.02 5.36 -21.02
CA LEU A 35 -18.39 6.39 -21.99
C LEU A 35 -19.85 6.23 -22.40
N LEU A 36 -20.55 7.35 -22.53
CA LEU A 36 -21.90 7.34 -23.09
C LEU A 36 -21.86 6.86 -24.55
N PRO A 37 -22.85 6.06 -25.00
CA PRO A 37 -22.98 5.69 -26.42
C PRO A 37 -23.13 6.89 -27.35
N SER A 38 -23.70 8.00 -26.86
CA SER A 38 -23.89 9.25 -27.59
C SER A 38 -22.61 10.08 -27.76
N THR A 39 -21.51 9.67 -27.13
CA THR A 39 -20.22 10.36 -27.24
C THR A 39 -19.66 10.19 -28.65
N ARG A 40 -19.17 11.28 -29.24
CA ARG A 40 -18.69 11.27 -30.64
C ARG A 40 -17.28 10.71 -30.81
N ARG A 41 -16.44 10.80 -29.78
CA ARG A 41 -15.01 10.49 -29.88
C ARG A 41 -14.60 9.49 -28.79
N PRO A 42 -13.76 8.50 -29.12
CA PRO A 42 -13.17 7.64 -28.12
C PRO A 42 -12.21 8.42 -27.21
N ILE A 43 -11.92 7.86 -26.04
CA ILE A 43 -10.88 8.36 -25.14
C ILE A 43 -9.67 7.44 -25.21
N ALA A 44 -8.48 8.00 -25.40
CA ALA A 44 -7.22 7.28 -25.34
C ALA A 44 -6.26 7.95 -24.34
N SER A 45 -5.14 7.28 -24.04
CA SER A 45 -4.07 7.89 -23.24
C SER A 45 -3.65 9.25 -23.81
N ARG A 46 -3.34 10.20 -22.93
CA ARG A 46 -3.07 11.64 -23.17
C ARG A 46 -4.29 12.51 -23.50
N THR A 47 -5.48 11.95 -23.61
CA THR A 47 -6.71 12.76 -23.78
C THR A 47 -6.89 13.69 -22.58
N ARG A 48 -7.10 14.97 -22.83
CA ARG A 48 -7.50 15.95 -21.82
C ARG A 48 -9.02 15.96 -21.69
N LEU A 49 -9.50 15.95 -20.46
CA LEU A 49 -10.93 15.99 -20.13
C LEU A 49 -11.15 16.77 -18.84
N ARG A 50 -12.41 17.02 -18.50
CA ARG A 50 -12.83 17.59 -17.22
C ARG A 50 -13.42 16.50 -16.35
N VAL A 51 -13.01 16.47 -15.09
CA VAL A 51 -13.54 15.59 -14.05
C VAL A 51 -14.34 16.44 -13.09
N HIS A 52 -15.61 16.09 -12.93
CA HIS A 52 -16.46 16.63 -11.88
C HIS A 52 -16.57 15.58 -10.76
N LEU A 53 -15.94 15.86 -9.62
CA LEU A 53 -15.96 15.00 -8.45
C LEU A 53 -16.40 15.82 -7.22
N GLY A 54 -17.50 15.41 -6.60
CA GLY A 54 -18.16 16.20 -5.56
C GLY A 54 -18.56 17.58 -6.10
N THR A 55 -18.07 18.64 -5.47
CA THR A 55 -18.30 20.04 -5.90
C THR A 55 -17.14 20.62 -6.72
N ALA A 56 -16.11 19.82 -7.02
CA ALA A 56 -14.93 20.29 -7.76
C ALA A 56 -15.05 19.97 -9.25
N GLU A 57 -14.59 20.89 -10.10
CA GLU A 57 -14.34 20.69 -11.53
C GLU A 57 -12.84 20.88 -11.76
N VAL A 58 -12.16 19.84 -12.25
CA VAL A 58 -10.71 19.86 -12.48
C VAL A 58 -10.38 19.26 -13.85
N LEU A 59 -9.42 19.87 -14.55
CA LEU A 59 -8.85 19.30 -15.76
C LEU A 59 -8.00 18.08 -15.42
N ALA A 60 -8.14 17.01 -16.20
CA ALA A 60 -7.33 15.81 -16.05
C ALA A 60 -6.82 15.30 -17.40
N ARG A 61 -5.69 14.61 -17.34
CA ARG A 61 -5.12 13.85 -18.45
C ARG A 61 -5.28 12.37 -18.18
N VAL A 62 -5.80 11.68 -19.17
CA VAL A 62 -5.98 10.23 -19.17
C VAL A 62 -4.62 9.56 -19.39
N ALA A 63 -4.30 8.54 -18.60
CA ALA A 63 -3.07 7.78 -18.68
C ALA A 63 -3.33 6.29 -18.44
N GLN A 64 -2.36 5.45 -18.82
CA GLN A 64 -2.39 4.00 -18.62
C GLN A 64 -3.70 3.30 -19.06
N THR A 65 -4.34 3.79 -20.13
CA THR A 65 -5.57 3.22 -20.69
C THR A 65 -5.37 2.78 -22.13
N PRO A 66 -5.96 1.63 -22.54
CA PRO A 66 -6.33 1.39 -23.92
C PRO A 66 -7.33 2.44 -24.43
N THR A 67 -7.54 2.50 -25.74
CA THR A 67 -8.63 3.30 -26.31
C THR A 67 -9.97 2.74 -25.86
N ILE A 68 -10.82 3.59 -25.29
CA ILE A 68 -12.19 3.27 -24.87
C ILE A 68 -13.14 3.96 -25.84
N VAL A 69 -13.97 3.18 -26.53
CA VAL A 69 -14.92 3.72 -27.51
C VAL A 69 -16.27 4.08 -26.84
N PRO A 70 -17.12 4.88 -27.50
CA PRO A 70 -18.44 5.22 -26.96
C PRO A 70 -19.26 3.96 -26.60
N GLY A 71 -19.90 3.97 -25.44
CA GLY A 71 -20.68 2.84 -24.92
C GLY A 71 -19.86 1.79 -24.16
N GLU A 72 -18.53 1.88 -24.15
CA GLU A 72 -17.67 0.93 -23.46
C GLU A 72 -17.18 1.42 -22.10
N ARG A 73 -16.67 0.45 -21.34
CA ARG A 73 -16.04 0.63 -20.03
C ARG A 73 -14.56 0.33 -20.09
N GLY A 74 -13.77 0.99 -19.26
CA GLY A 74 -12.34 0.70 -19.16
C GLY A 74 -11.67 1.29 -17.92
N LEU A 75 -10.48 0.77 -17.64
CA LEU A 75 -9.63 1.25 -16.54
C LEU A 75 -8.70 2.34 -17.04
N THR A 76 -8.58 3.42 -16.27
CA THR A 76 -7.67 4.52 -16.57
C THR A 76 -7.05 5.13 -15.31
N ARG A 77 -5.88 5.72 -15.49
CA ARG A 77 -5.26 6.61 -14.51
C ARG A 77 -5.54 8.06 -14.92
N LEU A 78 -6.15 8.84 -14.04
CA LEU A 78 -6.40 10.26 -14.24
C LEU A 78 -5.31 11.07 -13.53
N THR A 79 -4.52 11.82 -14.30
CA THR A 79 -3.59 12.82 -13.76
C THR A 79 -4.30 14.17 -13.73
N LEU A 80 -4.60 14.67 -12.54
CA LEU A 80 -5.30 15.92 -12.29
C LEU A 80 -4.34 17.11 -12.34
N GLU A 81 -4.79 18.22 -12.91
CA GLU A 81 -3.97 19.44 -13.00
C GLU A 81 -3.97 20.25 -11.70
N VAL A 82 -4.98 20.05 -10.85
CA VAL A 82 -5.07 20.62 -9.51
C VAL A 82 -5.34 19.49 -8.52
N PRO A 83 -4.66 19.45 -7.36
CA PRO A 83 -4.95 18.48 -6.32
C PRO A 83 -6.38 18.60 -5.80
N LEU A 84 -7.06 17.46 -5.59
CA LEU A 84 -8.38 17.41 -4.95
C LEU A 84 -8.46 16.22 -3.99
N VAL A 85 -9.41 16.25 -3.07
CA VAL A 85 -9.66 15.14 -2.16
C VAL A 85 -10.59 14.12 -2.83
N ALA A 86 -10.21 12.86 -2.83
CA ALA A 86 -10.98 11.76 -3.38
C ALA A 86 -10.87 10.53 -2.47
N ARG A 87 -11.89 9.67 -2.54
CA ARG A 87 -11.96 8.41 -1.82
C ARG A 87 -12.25 7.26 -2.79
N GLY A 88 -11.82 6.05 -2.46
CA GLY A 88 -12.29 4.86 -3.19
C GLY A 88 -13.81 4.77 -3.19
N GLY A 89 -14.40 4.38 -4.32
CA GLY A 89 -15.85 4.30 -4.49
C GLY A 89 -16.54 5.61 -4.86
N ASP A 90 -15.85 6.76 -4.80
CA ASP A 90 -16.43 8.03 -5.21
C ASP A 90 -16.80 8.02 -6.70
N ARG A 91 -18.01 8.46 -7.01
CA ARG A 91 -18.50 8.60 -8.39
C ARG A 91 -18.17 10.00 -8.92
N PHE A 92 -17.81 10.06 -10.20
CA PHE A 92 -17.52 11.32 -10.89
C PHE A 92 -18.14 11.34 -12.30
N VAL A 93 -18.27 12.56 -12.84
CA VAL A 93 -18.73 12.79 -14.22
C VAL A 93 -17.56 13.23 -15.08
N LEU A 94 -17.48 12.70 -16.30
CA LEU A 94 -16.51 13.08 -17.31
C LEU A 94 -17.16 14.02 -18.32
N ARG A 95 -16.50 15.14 -18.59
CA ARG A 95 -16.88 16.07 -19.66
C ARG A 95 -15.72 16.30 -20.62
N SER A 96 -16.03 16.55 -21.89
CA SER A 96 -15.03 16.89 -22.89
C SER A 96 -14.36 18.23 -22.59
N PHE A 97 -13.11 18.37 -23.05
CA PHE A 97 -12.35 19.59 -22.86
C PHE A 97 -13.00 20.81 -23.56
N SER A 98 -13.39 20.65 -24.82
CA SER A 98 -14.12 21.62 -25.63
C SER A 98 -14.77 20.94 -26.86
N PRO A 99 -16.04 21.26 -27.23
CA PRO A 99 -17.01 21.97 -26.40
C PRO A 99 -17.31 21.19 -25.12
N VAL A 100 -17.86 21.84 -24.10
CA VAL A 100 -18.06 21.20 -22.78
C VAL A 100 -19.35 20.38 -22.77
N THR A 101 -19.26 19.09 -23.09
CA THR A 101 -20.39 18.16 -23.04
C THR A 101 -20.07 16.97 -22.14
N THR A 102 -21.09 16.37 -21.55
CA THR A 102 -20.93 15.12 -20.78
C THR A 102 -20.63 13.98 -21.74
N ILE A 103 -19.54 13.27 -21.47
CA ILE A 103 -19.06 12.16 -22.32
C ILE A 103 -19.10 10.81 -21.60
N GLY A 104 -19.30 10.82 -20.29
CA GLY A 104 -19.28 9.61 -19.49
C GLY A 104 -19.22 9.92 -17.99
N GLY A 105 -18.83 8.90 -17.25
CA GLY A 105 -18.57 8.99 -15.82
C GLY A 105 -17.65 7.87 -15.37
N GLY A 106 -17.53 7.71 -14.06
CA GLY A 106 -16.74 6.63 -13.51
C GLY A 106 -16.77 6.58 -12.00
N VAL A 107 -15.94 5.69 -11.47
CA VAL A 107 -15.73 5.48 -10.05
C VAL A 107 -14.24 5.46 -9.75
N VAL A 108 -13.84 6.13 -8.67
CA VAL A 108 -12.47 6.09 -8.16
C VAL A 108 -12.21 4.70 -7.59
N LEU A 109 -11.19 4.02 -8.11
CA LEU A 109 -10.75 2.70 -7.60
C LEU A 109 -9.72 2.86 -6.50
N ASP A 110 -8.78 3.78 -6.69
CA ASP A 110 -7.74 4.09 -5.71
C ASP A 110 -7.36 5.57 -5.81
N PRO A 111 -7.55 6.35 -4.73
CA PRO A 111 -7.15 7.75 -4.70
C PRO A 111 -5.63 7.94 -4.52
N PHE A 112 -4.90 6.90 -4.08
CA PHE A 112 -3.47 6.97 -3.79
C PHE A 112 -2.69 5.87 -4.54
N PRO A 113 -2.76 5.82 -5.88
CA PRO A 113 -2.12 4.77 -6.64
C PRO A 113 -0.59 4.89 -6.59
N PRO A 114 0.17 3.79 -6.51
CA PRO A 114 1.62 3.88 -6.48
C PRO A 114 2.19 4.45 -7.79
N PRO A 115 3.21 5.33 -7.70
CA PRO A 115 3.68 6.12 -8.83
C PRO A 115 4.25 5.28 -9.98
N ARG A 116 4.89 4.15 -9.67
CA ARG A 116 5.53 3.27 -10.66
C ARG A 116 4.72 2.02 -11.02
N SER A 117 3.50 1.91 -10.49
CA SER A 117 2.64 0.76 -10.77
C SER A 117 1.98 0.87 -12.16
N ARG A 118 1.76 -0.28 -12.80
CA ARG A 118 1.02 -0.38 -14.07
C ARG A 118 -0.41 -0.78 -13.75
N LEU A 119 -1.38 0.12 -13.98
CA LEU A 119 -2.80 -0.11 -13.64
C LEU A 119 -3.32 -1.50 -14.05
N ARG A 120 -3.07 -1.93 -15.29
CA ARG A 120 -3.48 -3.26 -15.80
C ARG A 120 -2.97 -4.48 -15.01
N ARG A 121 -1.93 -4.31 -14.18
CA ARG A 121 -1.33 -5.37 -13.36
C ARG A 121 -1.74 -5.30 -11.89
N ARG A 122 -2.50 -4.27 -11.50
CA ARG A 122 -2.92 -4.06 -10.10
C ARG A 122 -4.05 -4.99 -9.68
N GLY A 123 -4.78 -5.57 -10.64
CA GLY A 123 -5.91 -6.45 -10.35
C GLY A 123 -7.02 -5.76 -9.58
N ILE A 124 -7.23 -4.46 -9.81
CA ILE A 124 -8.31 -3.66 -9.21
C ILE A 124 -9.37 -3.33 -10.24
N ASP A 125 -10.64 -3.44 -9.86
CA ASP A 125 -11.79 -3.13 -10.71
C ASP A 125 -13.00 -2.64 -9.88
N ALA A 126 -13.94 -1.96 -10.54
CA ALA A 126 -15.13 -1.36 -9.93
C ALA A 126 -16.06 -2.40 -9.30
N GLY A 127 -16.19 -3.58 -9.91
CA GLY A 127 -17.09 -4.65 -9.45
C GLY A 127 -16.56 -5.49 -8.29
N GLN A 128 -15.35 -5.23 -7.81
CA GLN A 128 -14.75 -6.02 -6.73
C GLN A 128 -15.35 -5.70 -5.36
N THR A 129 -15.41 -6.74 -4.52
CA THR A 129 -15.72 -6.60 -3.10
C THR A 129 -14.59 -5.86 -2.38
N LEU A 130 -14.90 -5.23 -1.23
CA LEU A 130 -13.89 -4.54 -0.43
C LEU A 130 -12.75 -5.47 0.03
N PRO A 131 -13.01 -6.73 0.47
CA PRO A 131 -11.94 -7.67 0.80
C PRO A 131 -11.00 -7.98 -0.38
N ALA A 132 -11.55 -8.20 -1.57
CA ALA A 132 -10.72 -8.46 -2.76
C ALA A 132 -9.83 -7.27 -3.12
N ARG A 133 -10.37 -6.05 -3.04
CA ARG A 133 -9.61 -4.81 -3.29
C ARG A 133 -8.55 -4.56 -2.21
N LEU A 134 -8.86 -4.82 -0.94
CA LEU A 134 -7.90 -4.77 0.15
C LEU A 134 -6.72 -5.70 -0.10
N SER A 135 -6.98 -6.96 -0.47
CA SER A 135 -5.92 -7.93 -0.78
C SER A 135 -5.02 -7.45 -1.91
N ALA A 136 -5.58 -6.90 -2.99
CA ALA A 136 -4.80 -6.32 -4.08
C ALA A 136 -3.88 -5.17 -3.61
N PHE A 137 -4.39 -4.27 -2.76
CA PHE A 137 -3.59 -3.17 -2.21
C PHE A 137 -2.47 -3.67 -1.30
N VAL A 138 -2.74 -4.63 -0.42
CA VAL A 138 -1.74 -5.12 0.54
C VAL A 138 -0.65 -5.93 -0.15
N VAL A 139 -1.01 -6.75 -1.16
CA VAL A 139 -0.06 -7.46 -2.03
C VAL A 139 0.90 -6.49 -2.71
N GLU A 140 0.38 -5.36 -3.22
CA GLU A 140 1.19 -4.35 -3.89
C GLU A 140 2.17 -3.65 -2.95
N THR A 141 1.82 -3.45 -1.68
CA THR A 141 2.68 -2.78 -0.69
C THR A 141 3.68 -3.69 0.01
N GLY A 142 3.44 -5.00 0.02
CA GLY A 142 4.30 -5.98 0.70
C GLY A 142 4.53 -5.63 2.16
N LEU A 143 5.80 -5.62 2.59
CA LEU A 143 6.19 -5.29 3.97
C LEU A 143 5.99 -3.83 4.34
N THR A 144 5.89 -2.90 3.39
CA THR A 144 5.60 -1.48 3.73
C THR A 144 4.23 -1.38 4.41
N GLY A 145 3.29 -2.24 3.99
CA GLY A 145 1.94 -2.27 4.49
C GLY A 145 1.14 -0.99 4.23
N ILE A 146 -0.06 -0.95 4.79
CA ILE A 146 -0.96 0.20 4.71
C ILE A 146 -1.59 0.42 6.07
N SER A 147 -1.67 1.67 6.54
CA SER A 147 -2.38 1.95 7.78
C SER A 147 -3.89 1.71 7.63
N THR A 148 -4.54 1.25 8.69
CA THR A 148 -6.00 1.04 8.73
C THR A 148 -6.78 2.32 8.43
N GLU A 149 -6.27 3.47 8.86
CA GLU A 149 -6.85 4.77 8.53
C GLU A 149 -6.75 5.11 7.04
N THR A 150 -5.60 4.83 6.41
CA THR A 150 -5.42 5.02 4.95
C THR A 150 -6.32 4.05 4.18
N LEU A 151 -6.49 2.81 4.68
CA LEU A 151 -7.40 1.83 4.09
C LEU A 151 -8.85 2.31 4.09
N ALA A 152 -9.31 3.00 5.13
CA ALA A 152 -10.67 3.57 5.17
C ALA A 152 -10.93 4.53 3.98
N VAL A 153 -9.92 5.33 3.63
CA VAL A 153 -9.99 6.27 2.49
C VAL A 153 -9.82 5.53 1.16
N ARG A 154 -8.82 4.65 1.03
CA ARG A 154 -8.56 3.92 -0.23
C ARG A 154 -9.70 2.96 -0.61
N LEU A 155 -10.34 2.33 0.37
CA LEU A 155 -11.43 1.38 0.13
C LEU A 155 -12.79 2.03 -0.05
N GLY A 156 -12.99 3.27 0.44
CA GLY A 156 -14.36 3.81 0.50
C GLY A 156 -15.16 3.34 1.72
N ALA A 157 -14.51 2.69 2.70
CA ALA A 157 -15.17 2.09 3.87
C ALA A 157 -15.10 3.00 5.11
N PRO A 158 -16.18 3.14 5.91
CA PRO A 158 -16.11 3.86 7.18
C PRO A 158 -14.99 3.28 8.07
N PRO A 159 -14.28 4.09 8.87
CA PRO A 159 -13.16 3.60 9.68
C PRO A 159 -13.52 2.38 10.54
N GLY A 160 -14.71 2.38 11.16
CA GLY A 160 -15.20 1.26 11.97
C GLY A 160 -15.49 -0.04 11.19
N HIS A 161 -15.63 0.04 9.86
CA HIS A 161 -15.87 -1.12 9.01
C HIS A 161 -14.58 -1.75 8.46
N VAL A 162 -13.44 -1.04 8.51
CA VAL A 162 -12.17 -1.55 7.98
C VAL A 162 -11.73 -2.84 8.68
N THR A 163 -11.94 -2.94 10.00
CA THR A 163 -11.62 -4.16 10.76
C THR A 163 -12.41 -5.37 10.28
N ALA A 164 -13.69 -5.19 9.95
CA ALA A 164 -14.53 -6.26 9.39
C ALA A 164 -14.02 -6.67 8.01
N VAL A 165 -13.70 -5.71 7.15
CA VAL A 165 -13.13 -5.99 5.81
C VAL A 165 -11.79 -6.74 5.91
N ILE A 166 -10.92 -6.39 6.87
CA ILE A 166 -9.67 -7.12 7.12
C ILE A 166 -9.96 -8.56 7.56
N ALA A 167 -10.92 -8.76 8.46
CA ALA A 167 -11.31 -10.09 8.92
C ALA A 167 -11.90 -10.95 7.77
N GLU A 168 -12.73 -10.36 6.91
CA GLU A 168 -13.32 -11.01 5.73
C GLU A 168 -12.28 -11.34 4.65
N ALA A 169 -11.27 -10.49 4.45
CA ALA A 169 -10.16 -10.76 3.52
C ALA A 169 -9.33 -11.97 3.95
N GLY A 170 -9.43 -12.36 5.23
CA GLY A 170 -9.01 -13.66 5.72
C GLY A 170 -7.56 -13.74 6.16
N ARG A 171 -7.09 -14.98 6.31
CA ARG A 171 -5.84 -15.34 6.99
C ARG A 171 -4.56 -14.94 6.25
N ASP A 172 -4.68 -14.46 5.02
CA ASP A 172 -3.53 -14.03 4.22
C ASP A 172 -3.01 -12.63 4.61
N LEU A 173 -3.74 -11.92 5.47
CA LEU A 173 -3.38 -10.60 5.97
C LEU A 173 -3.03 -10.66 7.46
N LEU A 174 -2.07 -9.82 7.88
CA LEU A 174 -1.78 -9.55 9.28
C LEU A 174 -2.03 -8.06 9.54
N SER A 175 -2.79 -7.75 10.59
CA SER A 175 -2.94 -6.39 11.12
C SER A 175 -2.15 -6.28 12.42
N SER A 176 -1.16 -5.40 12.47
CA SER A 176 -0.33 -5.17 13.65
C SER A 176 -0.05 -3.68 13.83
N GLY A 177 -0.29 -3.14 15.04
CA GLY A 177 -0.12 -1.71 15.36
C GLY A 177 -0.80 -0.73 14.40
N GLY A 178 -1.96 -1.12 13.85
CA GLY A 178 -2.69 -0.29 12.88
C GLY A 178 -2.13 -0.33 11.45
N THR A 179 -1.14 -1.18 11.16
CA THR A 179 -0.63 -1.45 9.81
C THR A 179 -1.07 -2.83 9.35
N VAL A 180 -1.59 -2.93 8.13
CA VAL A 180 -1.97 -4.18 7.48
C VAL A 180 -0.90 -4.57 6.46
N VAL A 181 -0.41 -5.80 6.55
CA VAL A 181 0.61 -6.40 5.67
C VAL A 181 0.19 -7.77 5.18
N GLN A 182 0.78 -8.24 4.09
CA GLN A 182 0.55 -9.59 3.60
C GLN A 182 1.34 -10.59 4.42
N ARG A 183 0.70 -11.66 4.90
CA ARG A 183 1.37 -12.74 5.64
C ARG A 183 2.46 -13.41 4.81
N LYS A 184 2.21 -13.60 3.51
CA LYS A 184 3.22 -14.13 2.56
C LYS A 184 4.49 -13.27 2.54
N ALA A 185 4.36 -11.95 2.55
CA ALA A 185 5.51 -11.05 2.56
C ALA A 185 6.35 -11.21 3.84
N LEU A 186 5.71 -11.41 5.00
CA LEU A 186 6.40 -11.73 6.25
C LEU A 186 7.17 -13.04 6.14
N THR A 187 6.52 -14.11 5.65
CA THR A 187 7.19 -15.42 5.53
C THR A 187 8.35 -15.41 4.54
N THR A 188 8.21 -14.68 3.42
CA THR A 188 9.31 -14.49 2.45
C THR A 188 10.48 -13.76 3.10
N GLU A 189 10.20 -12.77 3.93
CA GLU A 189 11.24 -12.02 4.62
C GLU A 189 11.91 -12.83 5.73
N VAL A 190 11.17 -13.65 6.47
CA VAL A 190 11.73 -14.61 7.44
C VAL A 190 12.72 -15.54 6.75
N THR A 191 12.37 -16.10 5.58
CA THR A 191 13.28 -16.94 4.80
C THR A 191 14.54 -16.17 4.41
N ARG A 192 14.40 -14.92 3.94
CA ARG A 192 15.54 -14.08 3.56
C ARG A 192 16.44 -13.76 4.76
N LEU A 193 15.87 -13.47 5.93
CA LEU A 193 16.61 -13.23 7.16
C LEU A 193 17.33 -14.49 7.66
N ALA A 194 16.73 -15.67 7.49
CA ALA A 194 17.41 -16.93 7.76
C ALA A 194 18.64 -17.13 6.86
N ASP A 195 18.55 -16.74 5.58
CA ASP A 195 19.70 -16.76 4.68
C ASP A 195 20.79 -15.75 5.10
N VAL A 196 20.40 -14.58 5.60
CA VAL A 196 21.33 -13.59 6.18
C VAL A 196 22.06 -14.17 7.40
N LEU A 197 21.34 -14.83 8.30
CA LEU A 197 21.93 -15.50 9.47
C LEU A 197 22.87 -16.64 9.06
N ARG A 198 22.48 -17.43 8.03
CA ARG A 198 23.31 -18.52 7.52
C ARG A 198 24.66 -18.00 7.01
N ARG A 199 24.65 -16.96 6.18
CA ARG A 199 25.89 -16.34 5.68
C ARG A 199 26.76 -15.79 6.80
N HIS A 200 26.14 -15.13 7.78
CA HIS A 200 26.87 -14.62 8.94
C HIS A 200 27.57 -15.74 9.72
N HIS A 201 26.90 -16.88 9.93
CA HIS A 201 27.48 -18.05 10.59
C HIS A 201 28.59 -18.72 9.77
N GLU A 202 28.47 -18.77 8.44
CA GLU A 202 29.51 -19.28 7.54
C GLU A 202 30.77 -18.38 7.58
N GLU A 203 30.58 -17.05 7.63
CA GLU A 203 31.66 -16.06 7.71
C GLU A 203 32.28 -15.97 9.12
N HIS A 204 31.50 -16.22 10.17
CA HIS A 204 31.91 -16.10 11.58
C HIS A 204 31.52 -17.35 12.41
N PRO A 205 32.15 -18.51 12.21
CA PRO A 205 31.73 -19.78 12.85
C PRO A 205 31.85 -19.80 14.38
N LEU A 206 32.68 -18.91 14.95
CA LEU A 206 32.86 -18.76 16.39
C LEU A 206 31.80 -17.86 17.04
N ASP A 207 31.02 -17.12 16.24
CA ASP A 207 30.04 -16.18 16.78
C ASP A 207 28.80 -16.93 17.30
N PRO A 208 28.30 -16.55 18.50
CA PRO A 208 27.06 -17.11 19.04
C PRO A 208 25.81 -16.75 18.24
N GLY A 209 25.93 -15.80 17.30
CA GLY A 209 24.88 -15.34 16.39
C GLY A 209 25.04 -13.86 16.04
N MET A 210 24.21 -13.38 15.13
CA MET A 210 24.18 -11.98 14.70
C MET A 210 23.53 -11.09 15.78
N SER A 211 23.95 -9.84 15.93
CA SER A 211 23.23 -8.91 16.81
C SER A 211 21.78 -8.70 16.32
N LEU A 212 20.82 -8.64 17.25
CA LEU A 212 19.41 -8.44 16.93
C LEU A 212 19.15 -7.12 16.21
N GLN A 213 19.94 -6.08 16.51
CA GLN A 213 19.87 -4.80 15.81
C GLN A 213 20.36 -4.90 14.37
N ALA A 214 21.44 -5.66 14.11
CA ALA A 214 21.86 -5.93 12.74
C ALA A 214 20.80 -6.73 11.97
N LEU A 215 20.15 -7.72 12.61
CA LEU A 215 19.07 -8.47 11.97
C LEU A 215 17.85 -7.58 11.65
N ARG A 216 17.46 -6.67 12.56
CA ARG A 216 16.42 -5.66 12.31
C ARG A 216 16.80 -4.73 11.16
N ALA A 217 18.04 -4.25 11.15
CA ALA A 217 18.56 -3.39 10.08
C ALA A 217 18.68 -4.12 8.74
N ALA A 218 18.82 -5.45 8.76
CA ALA A 218 18.89 -6.26 7.55
C ALA A 218 17.55 -6.39 6.82
N VAL A 219 16.41 -6.01 7.41
CA VAL A 219 15.07 -6.10 6.79
C VAL A 219 15.04 -5.30 5.48
N GLY A 220 14.64 -5.97 4.39
CA GLY A 220 14.84 -5.49 3.01
C GLY A 220 13.86 -4.41 2.54
N ALA A 221 13.04 -3.85 3.42
CA ALA A 221 12.02 -2.87 3.06
C ALA A 221 12.00 -1.69 4.05
N PRO A 222 11.70 -0.46 3.58
CA PRO A 222 11.47 0.69 4.45
C PRO A 222 10.12 0.50 5.15
N THR A 223 10.12 -0.26 6.24
CA THR A 223 8.91 -0.65 6.97
C THR A 223 8.93 -0.13 8.40
N SER A 224 7.75 -0.08 9.03
CA SER A 224 7.61 0.42 10.39
C SER A 224 8.21 -0.56 11.41
N PRO A 225 8.67 -0.07 12.58
CA PRO A 225 9.17 -0.94 13.64
C PRO A 225 8.19 -2.06 14.03
N VAL A 226 6.89 -1.77 14.00
CA VAL A 226 5.85 -2.76 14.32
C VAL A 226 5.83 -3.91 13.31
N VAL A 227 6.04 -3.64 12.02
CA VAL A 227 6.11 -4.70 11.01
C VAL A 227 7.44 -5.46 11.12
N ILE A 228 8.55 -4.78 11.44
CA ILE A 228 9.83 -5.46 11.74
C ILE A 228 9.65 -6.45 12.88
N ASP A 229 9.01 -6.02 13.98
CA ASP A 229 8.74 -6.90 15.12
C ASP A 229 7.80 -8.04 14.73
N ALA A 230 6.81 -7.81 13.85
CA ALA A 230 5.97 -8.88 13.32
C ALA A 230 6.75 -9.91 12.47
N VAL A 231 7.73 -9.48 11.66
CA VAL A 231 8.64 -10.37 10.93
C VAL A 231 9.45 -11.22 11.92
N LEU A 232 10.02 -10.59 12.95
CA LEU A 232 10.81 -11.30 13.96
C LEU A 232 9.95 -12.29 14.76
N GLN A 233 8.73 -11.91 15.15
CA GLN A 233 7.79 -12.82 15.82
C GLN A 233 7.41 -14.00 14.93
N GLU A 234 7.18 -13.77 13.63
CA GLU A 234 6.90 -14.86 12.69
C GLU A 234 8.11 -15.81 12.54
N GLY A 235 9.34 -15.28 12.56
CA GLY A 235 10.56 -16.07 12.46
C GLY A 235 10.94 -16.83 13.74
N THR A 236 10.55 -16.31 14.91
CA THR A 236 10.87 -16.86 16.25
C THR A 236 9.74 -17.69 16.87
N ARG A 237 8.61 -17.84 16.18
CA ARG A 237 7.53 -18.74 16.61
C ARG A 237 8.06 -20.16 16.86
N THR A 238 7.34 -20.97 17.63
CA THR A 238 7.73 -22.37 17.87
C THR A 238 7.95 -23.11 16.54
N GLY A 239 9.13 -23.70 16.36
CA GLY A 239 9.55 -24.33 15.11
C GLY A 239 9.91 -23.34 13.98
N GLY A 240 10.17 -22.08 14.33
CA GLY A 240 10.56 -21.01 13.41
C GLY A 240 11.98 -21.15 12.87
N ALA A 241 12.33 -20.27 11.93
CA ALA A 241 13.59 -20.33 11.20
C ALA A 241 14.80 -19.88 12.04
N PHE A 242 14.57 -19.03 13.04
CA PHE A 242 15.61 -18.51 13.92
C PHE A 242 15.09 -18.28 15.34
N GLU A 243 16.02 -18.20 16.29
CA GLU A 243 15.76 -17.90 17.68
C GLU A 243 16.48 -16.61 18.09
N VAL A 244 15.94 -15.94 19.12
CA VAL A 244 16.54 -14.75 19.73
C VAL A 244 16.85 -15.06 21.19
N ALA A 245 18.12 -14.95 21.56
CA ALA A 245 18.62 -15.13 22.91
C ALA A 245 19.29 -13.83 23.37
N GLY A 246 18.60 -13.06 24.22
CA GLY A 246 19.05 -11.74 24.65
C GLY A 246 19.15 -10.76 23.48
N SER A 247 20.35 -10.23 23.22
CA SER A 247 20.63 -9.29 22.14
C SER A 247 21.10 -9.97 20.85
N VAL A 248 21.08 -11.29 20.78
CA VAL A 248 21.63 -12.10 19.68
C VAL A 248 20.51 -12.89 19.00
N ALA A 249 20.56 -12.96 17.67
CA ALA A 249 19.70 -13.77 16.83
C ALA A 249 20.54 -14.79 16.04
N ARG A 250 20.04 -16.03 15.94
CA ARG A 250 20.73 -17.12 15.25
C ARG A 250 19.72 -18.09 14.65
N LEU A 251 20.13 -18.82 13.62
CA LEU A 251 19.36 -19.95 13.10
C LEU A 251 18.99 -20.92 14.23
N SER A 252 17.78 -21.46 14.17
CA SER A 252 17.30 -22.44 15.13
C SER A 252 18.25 -23.64 15.21
N GLY A 253 18.74 -23.95 16.40
CA GLY A 253 19.70 -25.04 16.63
C GLY A 253 21.17 -24.73 16.30
N TRP A 254 21.52 -23.49 15.93
CA TRP A 254 22.92 -23.09 15.75
C TRP A 254 23.73 -23.23 17.05
N ARG A 255 24.94 -23.78 16.92
CA ARG A 255 25.94 -23.83 17.99
C ARG A 255 27.29 -23.41 17.40
N PRO A 256 28.03 -22.49 18.05
CA PRO A 256 29.38 -22.13 17.61
C PRO A 256 30.28 -23.35 17.54
N ALA A 257 31.10 -23.42 16.49
CA ALA A 257 32.10 -24.45 16.35
C ALA A 257 33.30 -24.10 17.22
N PHE A 258 33.30 -24.55 18.48
CA PHE A 258 34.51 -24.47 19.29
C PHE A 258 35.49 -25.54 18.79
N ASP A 259 36.57 -25.11 18.14
CA ASP A 259 37.68 -26.00 17.85
C ASP A 259 38.29 -26.46 19.19
N ALA A 260 38.44 -27.78 19.37
CA ALA A 260 38.95 -28.42 20.58
C ALA A 260 40.48 -28.22 20.78
N ARG A 261 40.98 -26.99 20.56
CA ARG A 261 42.39 -26.59 20.73
C ARG A 261 42.57 -25.42 21.70
N ALA A 262 41.76 -25.40 22.77
CA ALA A 262 41.97 -24.54 23.93
C ALA A 262 42.04 -25.34 25.24
N THR A 263 42.60 -26.55 25.18
CA THR A 263 43.10 -27.28 26.36
C THR A 263 44.60 -27.43 26.16
N ASP A 264 45.34 -26.42 26.62
CA ASP A 264 46.68 -26.55 27.24
C ASP A 264 47.30 -25.15 27.41
N VAL A 265 46.76 -24.39 28.37
CA VAL A 265 47.57 -23.44 29.16
C VAL A 265 47.09 -23.52 30.60
N GLN A 266 47.37 -24.65 31.24
CA GLN A 266 47.38 -24.77 32.69
C GLN A 266 48.30 -25.93 33.06
N GLN A 267 49.62 -25.68 33.03
CA GLN A 267 50.59 -25.96 34.09
C GLN A 267 51.99 -25.52 33.66
#